data_AF-A0AAD8XVC3-F1
#
_entry.id   AF-A0AAD8XVC3-F1
#
_cell.length_a   1.000
_cell.length_b   1.000
_cell.length_c   1.000
_cell.angle_alpha   90.00
_cell.angle_beta   90.00
_cell.angle_gamma   90.00
#
_symmetry.space_group_name_H-M   'P 1'
#
loop_
_entity.id
_entity.type
_entity.pdbx_description
1 polymer ?
#
loop_
_entity_poly.entity_id
_entity_poly.type
_entity_poly.pdbx_seq_one_letter_code
_entity_poly.pdbx_strand_id
1 'polypeptide(L)'
;MKTEYPKIVTFSLQPFCRQFSPFYYGGKISIGLSVFLSSFGVVNSAEGIVFTDNLLRPTIIGVVVPVISIALATLVSTTVNVLRQRQVDLRAFINEEAGELRFLRRAIFGMYGTRQHAGRRARALVLLRGYVEQLMTECDDGAVGRLEEMQLSGGIADNELDRFAAMLHGVDGAAASRQGSVEAAEELIRSLNSHRSKRVALLLTDFPVLHWDILAGLNVSILIAFLLTSNQPTLQYLSSIQLRFLFATIVAVCSGTATLCWDLDNPFSGSFSIAGASTQLADMRVCLREDIREALVESDEIPSDTRKFFRSQFGGPSVSASRELSEEDEELDPSSRYGLLPTLYWHLLTGPAGAYVRMFGDAAAWLTTIVGRKLQTIILHRGRRVRLIIKRWWRSFEFESA
;
A
#
# COMPACT_ATOMS: atom_id res chain seq x y z
N MET A 1 13.27 20.74 15.19
CA MET A 1 12.74 20.28 13.88
C MET A 1 13.78 19.79 12.86
N LYS A 2 13.86 18.47 12.61
CA LYS A 2 14.37 17.91 11.33
C LYS A 2 13.27 18.03 10.28
N THR A 3 13.49 18.83 9.25
CA THR A 3 12.57 18.96 8.11
C THR A 3 12.55 17.66 7.31
N GLU A 4 11.55 16.81 7.53
CA GLU A 4 11.25 15.70 6.62
C GLU A 4 10.68 16.26 5.32
N TYR A 5 11.54 16.32 4.31
CA TYR A 5 11.14 16.62 2.94
C TYR A 5 10.13 15.59 2.44
N PRO A 6 9.17 15.97 1.56
CA PRO A 6 8.27 15.03 0.94
C PRO A 6 9.11 13.95 0.23
N LYS A 7 8.92 12.69 0.63
CA LYS A 7 9.50 11.52 -0.04
C LYS A 7 9.02 11.55 -1.49
N ILE A 8 9.85 12.10 -2.37
CA ILE A 8 9.67 11.99 -3.82
C ILE A 8 9.66 10.50 -4.10
N VAL A 9 8.53 9.99 -4.57
CA VAL A 9 8.34 8.61 -5.00
C VAL A 9 9.34 8.35 -6.12
N THR A 10 10.50 7.79 -5.76
CA THR A 10 11.53 7.40 -6.71
C THR A 10 10.98 6.25 -7.53
N PHE A 11 10.57 6.53 -8.77
CA PHE A 11 10.26 5.50 -9.75
C PHE A 11 11.51 4.67 -10.02
N SER A 12 11.54 3.48 -9.41
CA SER A 12 12.63 2.52 -9.53
C SER A 12 12.66 1.98 -10.96
N LEU A 13 13.68 2.35 -11.75
CA LEU A 13 14.00 1.70 -13.04
C LEU A 13 14.64 0.30 -12.84
N GLN A 14 14.73 -0.18 -11.60
CA GLN A 14 15.28 -1.48 -11.24
C GLN A 14 14.55 -2.68 -11.87
N PRO A 15 13.23 -2.66 -12.13
CA PRO A 15 12.55 -3.73 -12.85
C PRO A 15 13.03 -3.78 -14.31
N PHE A 16 13.10 -2.63 -14.99
CA PHE A 16 13.42 -2.54 -16.41
C PHE A 16 14.87 -2.99 -16.73
N CYS A 17 15.85 -2.66 -15.90
CA CYS A 17 17.22 -3.16 -16.09
C CYS A 17 17.40 -4.65 -15.68
N ARG A 18 16.56 -5.17 -14.77
CA ARG A 18 16.55 -6.62 -14.45
C ARG A 18 16.00 -7.46 -15.61
N GLN A 19 15.10 -6.90 -16.42
CA GLN A 19 14.53 -7.55 -17.60
C GLN A 19 15.56 -7.85 -18.70
N PHE A 20 16.71 -7.16 -18.71
CA PHE A 20 17.83 -7.44 -19.62
C PHE A 20 18.88 -8.41 -19.05
N SER A 21 18.83 -8.72 -17.75
CA SER A 21 19.73 -9.72 -17.16
C SER A 21 19.62 -11.13 -17.81
N PRO A 22 18.43 -11.63 -18.19
CA PRO A 22 18.28 -12.90 -18.91
C PRO A 22 18.91 -12.85 -20.31
N PHE A 23 19.02 -11.68 -20.94
CA PHE A 23 19.72 -11.53 -22.22
C PHE A 23 21.23 -11.82 -22.07
N TYR A 24 21.80 -11.49 -20.91
CA TYR A 24 23.21 -11.74 -20.59
C TYR A 24 23.45 -13.16 -20.03
N TYR A 25 22.51 -13.67 -19.20
CA TYR A 25 22.60 -14.98 -18.58
C TYR A 25 22.01 -16.13 -19.41
N GLY A 26 21.25 -15.84 -20.47
CA GLY A 26 20.58 -16.84 -21.30
C GLY A 26 21.53 -17.88 -21.87
N GLY A 27 22.77 -17.49 -22.21
CA GLY A 27 23.81 -18.43 -22.62
C GLY A 27 24.18 -19.43 -21.51
N LYS A 28 24.30 -18.98 -20.25
CA LYS A 28 24.64 -19.84 -19.11
C LYS A 28 23.47 -20.74 -18.69
N ILE A 29 22.24 -20.23 -18.76
CA ILE A 29 21.04 -21.02 -18.45
C ILE A 29 20.83 -22.10 -19.53
N SER A 30 21.03 -21.76 -20.81
CA SER A 30 20.97 -22.73 -21.90
C SER A 30 22.03 -23.83 -21.77
N ILE A 31 23.27 -23.47 -21.41
CA ILE A 31 24.34 -24.46 -21.13
C ILE A 31 24.00 -25.33 -19.91
N GLY A 32 23.45 -24.75 -18.84
CA GLY A 32 23.02 -25.52 -17.66
C GLY A 32 21.89 -26.50 -17.98
N LEU A 33 20.92 -26.07 -18.78
CA LEU A 33 19.83 -26.93 -19.25
C LEU A 33 20.35 -28.04 -20.17
N SER A 34 21.30 -27.74 -21.06
CA SER A 34 21.86 -28.75 -21.96
C SER A 34 22.65 -29.83 -21.20
N VAL A 35 23.38 -29.46 -20.14
CA VAL A 35 24.06 -30.39 -19.23
C VAL A 35 23.07 -31.23 -18.41
N PHE A 36 21.97 -30.63 -17.96
CA PHE A 36 20.90 -31.37 -17.28
C PHE A 36 20.27 -32.41 -18.22
N LEU A 37 19.88 -31.99 -19.43
CA LEU A 37 19.26 -32.87 -20.42
C LEU A 37 20.20 -33.98 -20.90
N SER A 38 21.50 -33.70 -21.02
CA SER A 38 22.49 -34.73 -21.36
C SER A 38 22.70 -35.74 -20.23
N SER A 39 22.52 -35.34 -18.97
CA SER A 39 22.61 -36.21 -17.79
C SER A 39 21.40 -37.16 -17.65
N PHE A 40 20.23 -36.77 -18.14
CA PHE A 40 19.02 -37.62 -18.14
C PHE A 40 18.86 -38.52 -19.39
N GLY A 41 19.89 -38.60 -20.24
CA GLY A 41 20.15 -39.77 -21.10
C GLY A 41 19.33 -39.94 -22.38
N VAL A 42 18.29 -39.14 -22.66
CA VAL A 42 17.42 -39.37 -23.84
C VAL A 42 17.98 -38.82 -25.15
N VAL A 43 18.92 -37.87 -25.12
CA VAL A 43 19.32 -37.09 -26.32
C VAL A 43 20.54 -37.65 -27.07
N ASN A 44 21.27 -38.61 -26.50
CA ASN A 44 22.55 -39.05 -27.06
C ASN A 44 22.48 -40.31 -27.97
N SER A 45 21.30 -40.91 -28.16
CA SER A 45 21.12 -42.02 -29.12
C SER A 45 20.48 -41.51 -30.42
N ALA A 46 20.83 -42.11 -31.56
CA ALA A 46 20.24 -41.76 -32.85
C ALA A 46 18.70 -41.92 -32.85
N GLU A 47 18.19 -42.92 -32.13
CA GLU A 47 16.76 -43.15 -31.92
C GLU A 47 16.10 -42.07 -31.04
N GLY A 48 16.83 -41.57 -30.02
CA GLY A 48 16.38 -40.49 -29.14
C GLY A 48 16.22 -39.15 -29.88
N ILE A 49 17.07 -38.88 -30.86
CA ILE A 49 16.96 -37.70 -31.73
C ILE A 49 15.69 -37.80 -32.60
N VAL A 50 15.45 -38.95 -33.22
CA VAL A 50 14.25 -39.18 -34.07
C VAL A 50 12.96 -39.07 -33.26
N PHE A 51 12.93 -39.63 -32.04
CA PHE A 51 11.79 -39.50 -31.13
C PHE A 51 11.54 -38.04 -30.71
N THR A 52 12.62 -37.32 -30.37
CA THR A 52 12.55 -35.91 -29.96
C THR A 52 12.00 -35.02 -31.07
N ASP A 53 12.45 -35.25 -32.31
CA ASP A 53 12.12 -34.42 -33.46
C ASP A 53 10.73 -34.70 -34.03
N ASN A 54 10.30 -35.97 -34.05
CA ASN A 54 9.04 -36.36 -34.70
C ASN A 54 7.85 -36.41 -33.76
N LEU A 55 8.05 -36.67 -32.47
CA LEU A 55 6.94 -36.87 -31.52
C LEU A 55 6.89 -35.78 -30.45
N LEU A 56 7.99 -35.63 -29.70
CA LEU A 56 8.00 -34.77 -28.52
C LEU A 56 7.90 -33.29 -28.90
N ARG A 57 8.57 -32.86 -29.96
CA ARG A 57 8.63 -31.45 -30.38
C ARG A 57 7.31 -30.93 -30.98
N PRO A 58 6.66 -31.60 -31.95
CA PRO A 58 5.34 -31.16 -32.43
C PRO A 58 4.31 -31.11 -31.30
N THR A 59 4.37 -32.04 -30.35
CA THR A 59 3.49 -32.02 -29.18
C THR A 59 3.79 -30.85 -28.24
N ILE A 60 5.05 -30.56 -27.92
CA ILE A 60 5.41 -29.42 -27.07
C ILE A 60 5.02 -28.09 -27.73
N ILE A 61 5.41 -27.87 -28.99
CA ILE A 61 5.18 -26.60 -29.70
C ILE A 61 3.70 -26.45 -30.07
N GLY A 62 3.06 -27.52 -30.55
CA GLY A 62 1.71 -27.47 -31.10
C GLY A 62 0.60 -27.54 -30.05
N VAL A 63 0.84 -28.18 -28.90
CA VAL A 63 -0.19 -28.39 -27.88
C VAL A 63 0.21 -27.80 -26.54
N VAL A 64 1.36 -28.20 -25.98
CA VAL A 64 1.72 -27.88 -24.60
C VAL A 64 1.95 -26.38 -24.40
N VAL A 65 2.78 -25.75 -25.23
CA VAL A 65 3.10 -24.32 -25.11
C VAL A 65 1.85 -23.44 -25.26
N PRO A 66 0.98 -23.64 -26.27
CA PRO A 66 -0.28 -22.90 -26.38
C PRO A 66 -1.18 -23.07 -25.15
N VAL A 67 -1.37 -24.30 -24.66
CA VAL A 67 -2.22 -24.57 -23.49
C VAL A 67 -1.70 -23.88 -22.23
N ILE A 68 -0.40 -24.01 -21.94
CA ILE A 68 0.24 -23.34 -20.79
C ILE A 68 0.15 -21.82 -20.94
N SER A 69 0.36 -21.29 -22.15
CA SER A 69 0.30 -19.83 -22.41
C SER A 69 -1.10 -19.27 -22.22
N ILE A 70 -2.12 -19.98 -22.70
CA ILE A 70 -3.52 -19.60 -22.50
C ILE A 70 -3.88 -19.67 -21.02
N ALA A 71 -3.52 -20.76 -20.32
CA ALA A 71 -3.78 -20.91 -18.90
C ALA A 71 -3.09 -19.83 -18.05
N LEU A 72 -1.84 -19.49 -18.38
CA LEU A 72 -1.14 -18.39 -17.73
C LEU A 72 -1.85 -17.06 -18.00
N ALA A 73 -2.17 -16.76 -19.25
CA ALA A 73 -2.81 -15.50 -19.61
C ALA A 73 -4.17 -15.32 -18.93
N THR A 74 -4.98 -16.39 -18.86
CA THR A 74 -6.29 -16.35 -18.18
C THR A 74 -6.13 -16.16 -16.68
N LEU A 75 -5.26 -16.93 -16.02
CA LEU A 75 -5.02 -16.80 -14.58
C LEU A 75 -4.42 -15.45 -14.20
N VAL A 76 -3.47 -14.94 -14.98
CA VAL A 76 -2.92 -13.58 -14.78
C VAL A 76 -4.00 -12.54 -14.92
N SER A 77 -4.81 -12.62 -15.98
CA SER A 77 -5.90 -11.66 -16.24
C SER A 77 -6.91 -11.63 -15.10
N THR A 78 -7.35 -12.80 -14.62
CA THR A 78 -8.27 -12.89 -13.48
C THR A 78 -7.62 -12.37 -12.19
N THR A 79 -6.36 -12.69 -11.93
CA THR A 79 -5.61 -12.22 -10.76
C THR A 79 -5.54 -10.69 -10.75
N VAL A 80 -5.07 -10.09 -11.84
CA VAL A 80 -4.95 -8.62 -11.96
C VAL A 80 -6.32 -7.97 -11.82
N ASN A 81 -7.38 -8.53 -12.42
CA ASN A 81 -8.72 -7.98 -12.31
C ASN A 81 -9.26 -8.01 -10.87
N VAL A 82 -9.10 -9.13 -10.17
CA VAL A 82 -9.53 -9.27 -8.77
C VAL A 82 -8.74 -8.34 -7.85
N LEU A 83 -7.41 -8.30 -7.97
CA LEU A 83 -6.58 -7.42 -7.13
C LEU A 83 -6.89 -5.94 -7.39
N ARG A 84 -7.08 -5.55 -8.66
CA ARG A 84 -7.48 -4.18 -9.00
C ARG A 84 -8.86 -3.83 -8.44
N GLN A 85 -9.84 -4.73 -8.56
CA GLN A 85 -11.18 -4.51 -8.02
C GLN A 85 -11.12 -4.36 -6.50
N ARG A 86 -10.36 -5.23 -5.81
CA ARG A 86 -10.10 -5.12 -4.36
C ARG A 86 -9.56 -3.75 -3.99
N GLN A 87 -8.58 -3.21 -4.70
CA GLN A 87 -8.07 -1.85 -4.44
C GLN A 87 -9.11 -0.74 -4.63
N VAL A 88 -9.93 -0.85 -5.68
CA VAL A 88 -11.02 0.10 -5.94
C VAL A 88 -12.05 0.07 -4.81
N ASP A 89 -12.44 -1.13 -4.38
CA ASP A 89 -13.42 -1.32 -3.30
C ASP A 89 -12.87 -0.82 -1.96
N LEU A 90 -11.61 -1.15 -1.63
CA LEU A 90 -10.93 -0.63 -0.43
C LEU A 90 -10.90 0.90 -0.42
N ARG A 91 -10.59 1.53 -1.57
CA ARG A 91 -10.61 2.98 -1.71
C ARG A 91 -12.02 3.55 -1.52
N ALA A 92 -13.05 2.88 -2.03
CA ALA A 92 -14.44 3.29 -1.83
C ALA A 92 -14.81 3.26 -0.34
N PHE A 93 -14.53 2.15 0.36
CA PHE A 93 -14.81 2.02 1.79
C PHE A 93 -14.09 3.06 2.64
N ILE A 94 -12.81 3.35 2.36
CA ILE A 94 -12.07 4.41 3.08
C ILE A 94 -12.73 5.78 2.90
N ASN A 95 -13.22 6.08 1.70
CA ASN A 95 -13.90 7.36 1.44
C ASN A 95 -15.29 7.41 2.10
N GLU A 96 -16.03 6.31 2.10
CA GLU A 96 -17.31 6.18 2.81
C GLU A 96 -17.11 6.38 4.31
N GLU A 97 -16.15 5.68 4.92
CA GLU A 97 -15.77 5.85 6.33
C GLU A 97 -15.37 7.30 6.63
N ALA A 98 -14.51 7.92 5.81
CA ALA A 98 -14.12 9.32 5.98
C ALA A 98 -15.30 10.30 5.85
N GLY A 99 -16.28 9.99 5.01
CA GLY A 99 -17.52 10.75 4.86
C GLY A 99 -18.40 10.64 6.10
N GLU A 100 -18.65 9.42 6.56
CA GLU A 100 -19.45 9.14 7.75
C GLU A 100 -18.82 9.70 9.03
N LEU A 101 -17.50 9.67 9.15
CA LEU A 101 -16.79 10.32 10.25
C LEU A 101 -17.05 11.83 10.30
N ARG A 102 -17.15 12.50 9.15
CA ARG A 102 -17.53 13.94 9.09
C ARG A 102 -18.96 14.15 9.55
N PHE A 103 -19.88 13.27 9.18
CA PHE A 103 -21.27 13.34 9.63
C PHE A 103 -21.38 13.05 11.13
N LEU A 104 -20.64 12.06 11.63
CA LEU A 104 -20.63 11.69 13.05
C LEU A 104 -20.07 12.82 13.91
N ARG A 105 -18.98 13.46 13.45
CA ARG A 105 -18.44 14.68 14.06
C ARG A 105 -19.52 15.76 14.16
N ARG A 106 -20.26 16.04 13.08
CA ARG A 106 -21.36 17.04 13.09
C ARG A 106 -22.50 16.62 14.03
N ALA A 107 -22.86 15.35 14.07
CA ALA A 107 -23.87 14.82 14.98
C ALA A 107 -23.44 15.03 16.44
N ILE A 108 -22.16 14.81 16.78
CA ILE A 108 -21.60 15.10 18.11
C ILE A 108 -21.76 16.57 18.48
N PHE A 109 -21.49 17.49 17.56
CA PHE A 109 -21.75 18.93 17.80
C PHE A 109 -23.23 19.25 17.95
N GLY A 110 -24.12 18.60 17.19
CA GLY A 110 -25.57 18.73 17.39
C GLY A 110 -26.03 18.21 18.76
N MET A 111 -25.50 17.07 19.19
CA MET A 111 -25.81 16.43 20.46
C MET A 111 -25.24 17.20 21.66
N TYR A 112 -24.04 17.78 21.54
CA TYR A 112 -23.32 18.41 22.66
C TYR A 112 -22.89 19.86 22.35
N GLY A 113 -23.74 20.60 21.63
CA GLY A 113 -23.42 21.95 21.14
C GLY A 113 -23.39 23.02 22.23
N THR A 114 -24.02 22.81 23.39
CA THR A 114 -24.02 23.79 24.47
C THR A 114 -22.75 23.71 25.30
N ARG A 115 -22.29 24.86 25.82
CA ARG A 115 -21.11 24.93 26.71
C ARG A 115 -21.22 24.00 27.91
N GLN A 116 -22.42 23.82 28.47
CA GLN A 116 -22.70 22.91 29.58
C GLN A 116 -22.36 21.44 29.27
N HIS A 117 -22.26 21.07 28.00
CA HIS A 117 -21.89 19.72 27.56
C HIS A 117 -20.49 19.64 26.94
N ALA A 118 -19.69 20.71 26.99
CA ALA A 118 -18.36 20.75 26.38
C ALA A 118 -17.45 19.59 26.86
N GLY A 119 -17.47 19.27 28.17
CA GLY A 119 -16.71 18.13 28.71
C GLY A 119 -17.22 16.73 28.27
N ARG A 120 -18.47 16.61 27.81
CA ARG A 120 -18.96 15.37 27.16
C ARG A 120 -18.60 15.37 25.68
N ARG A 121 -18.73 16.52 24.99
CA ARG A 121 -18.29 16.70 23.61
C ARG A 121 -16.82 16.30 23.45
N ALA A 122 -15.94 16.80 24.34
CA ALA A 122 -14.52 16.46 24.33
C ALA A 122 -14.29 14.94 24.43
N ARG A 123 -14.99 14.24 25.35
CA ARG A 123 -14.89 12.78 25.50
C ARG A 123 -15.35 12.01 24.25
N ALA A 124 -16.48 12.41 23.67
CA ALA A 124 -16.99 11.82 22.44
C ALA A 124 -16.00 12.00 21.28
N LEU A 125 -15.42 13.20 21.13
CA LEU A 125 -14.43 13.48 20.11
C LEU A 125 -13.11 12.73 20.32
N VAL A 126 -12.71 12.47 21.57
CA VAL A 126 -11.53 11.63 21.89
C VAL A 126 -11.75 10.20 21.42
N LEU A 127 -12.92 9.60 21.67
CA LEU A 127 -13.25 8.25 21.19
C LEU A 127 -13.28 8.20 19.66
N LEU A 128 -13.88 9.22 19.02
CA LEU A 128 -13.89 9.34 17.56
C LEU A 128 -12.47 9.49 16.98
N ARG A 129 -11.60 10.25 17.65
CA ARG A 129 -10.17 10.36 17.27
C ARG A 129 -9.47 9.01 17.42
N GLY A 130 -9.71 8.28 18.49
CA GLY A 130 -9.16 6.94 18.71
C GLY A 130 -9.53 5.99 17.57
N TYR A 131 -10.79 6.01 17.14
CA TYR A 131 -11.23 5.25 15.97
C TYR A 131 -10.53 5.68 14.67
N VAL A 132 -10.36 7.00 14.45
CA VAL A 132 -9.61 7.51 13.28
C VAL A 132 -8.16 7.04 13.30
N GLU A 133 -7.51 7.03 14.46
CA GLU A 133 -6.14 6.54 14.62
C GLU A 133 -6.07 5.04 14.34
N GLN A 134 -7.01 4.25 14.87
CA GLN A 134 -7.14 2.82 14.53
C GLN A 134 -7.29 2.63 13.02
N LEU A 135 -8.21 3.35 12.37
CA LEU A 135 -8.42 3.29 10.93
C LEU A 135 -7.16 3.65 10.13
N MET A 136 -6.41 4.67 10.55
CA MET A 136 -5.13 5.02 9.94
C MET A 136 -4.10 3.90 10.08
N THR A 137 -4.00 3.25 11.24
CA THR A 137 -3.08 2.11 11.43
C THR A 137 -3.47 0.89 10.59
N GLU A 138 -4.77 0.70 10.33
CA GLU A 138 -5.30 -0.33 9.43
C GLU A 138 -5.14 0.03 7.94
N CYS A 139 -4.77 1.27 7.62
CA CYS A 139 -4.54 1.77 6.25
C CYS A 139 -3.06 2.12 5.97
N ASP A 140 -2.14 1.62 6.81
CA ASP A 140 -0.71 1.84 6.66
C ASP A 140 0.00 0.60 6.08
N ASP A 141 1.25 0.75 5.68
CA ASP A 141 2.05 -0.37 5.20
C ASP A 141 2.19 -1.45 6.30
N GLY A 142 2.11 -2.72 5.89
CA GLY A 142 2.06 -3.86 6.81
C GLY A 142 0.76 -4.00 7.63
N ALA A 143 -0.29 -3.25 7.32
CA ALA A 143 -1.58 -3.37 8.02
C ALA A 143 -2.17 -4.78 7.92
N VAL A 144 -2.02 -5.45 6.77
CA VAL A 144 -2.55 -6.81 6.56
C VAL A 144 -1.97 -7.79 7.59
N GLY A 145 -0.65 -7.83 7.77
CA GLY A 145 -0.02 -8.72 8.74
C GLY A 145 -0.40 -8.40 10.20
N ARG A 146 -0.58 -7.12 10.54
CA ARG A 146 -1.08 -6.72 11.87
C ARG A 146 -2.53 -7.16 12.08
N LEU A 147 -3.37 -7.03 11.05
CA LEU A 147 -4.76 -7.46 11.09
C LEU A 147 -4.87 -8.98 11.22
N GLU A 148 -4.04 -9.74 10.52
CA GLU A 148 -3.96 -11.21 10.67
C GLU A 148 -3.56 -11.61 12.10
N GLU A 149 -2.55 -10.96 12.67
CA GLU A 149 -2.15 -11.20 14.06
C GLU A 149 -3.30 -10.88 15.04
N MET A 150 -4.00 -9.76 14.84
CA MET A 150 -5.19 -9.41 15.62
C MET A 150 -6.36 -10.39 15.41
N GLN A 151 -6.49 -10.99 14.22
CA GLN A 151 -7.50 -12.00 13.95
C GLN A 151 -7.22 -13.27 14.77
N LEU A 152 -5.96 -13.68 14.81
CA LEU A 152 -5.52 -14.85 15.56
C LEU A 152 -5.63 -14.64 17.07
N SER A 153 -5.40 -13.42 17.56
CA SER A 153 -5.56 -13.07 18.97
C SER A 153 -7.02 -12.80 19.38
N GLY A 154 -7.95 -12.71 18.43
CA GLY A 154 -9.36 -12.36 18.67
C GLY A 154 -9.63 -10.86 18.88
N GLY A 155 -8.61 -10.00 18.73
CA GLY A 155 -8.69 -8.57 19.00
C GLY A 155 -9.36 -7.73 17.89
N ILE A 156 -9.70 -8.31 16.74
CA ILE A 156 -10.36 -7.57 15.64
C ILE A 156 -11.70 -6.95 16.06
N ALA A 157 -12.40 -7.60 17.00
CA ALA A 157 -13.69 -7.14 17.50
C ALA A 157 -13.59 -5.88 18.36
N ASP A 158 -12.41 -5.57 18.92
CA ASP A 158 -12.24 -4.39 19.76
C ASP A 158 -12.30 -3.11 18.92
N ASN A 159 -13.24 -2.24 19.26
CA ASN A 159 -13.55 -1.04 18.52
C ASN A 159 -13.87 0.14 19.45
N GLU A 160 -13.22 1.28 19.23
CA GLU A 160 -13.50 2.51 19.97
C GLU A 160 -14.94 3.03 19.76
N LEU A 161 -15.59 2.65 18.65
CA LEU A 161 -16.99 2.97 18.40
C LEU A 161 -17.96 2.29 19.37
N ASP A 162 -17.63 1.11 19.92
CA ASP A 162 -18.48 0.43 20.90
C ASP A 162 -18.49 1.17 22.23
N ARG A 163 -17.33 1.73 22.62
CA ARG A 163 -17.22 2.62 23.79
C ARG A 163 -17.99 3.92 23.55
N PHE A 164 -17.98 4.43 22.33
CA PHE A 164 -18.75 5.62 21.97
C PHE A 164 -20.26 5.33 22.00
N ALA A 165 -20.72 4.20 21.47
CA ALA A 165 -22.10 3.76 21.55
C ALA A 165 -22.56 3.57 23.02
N ALA A 166 -21.74 2.94 23.85
CA ALA A 166 -22.01 2.81 25.29
C ALA A 166 -22.15 4.18 25.99
N MET A 167 -21.34 5.17 25.59
CA MET A 167 -21.45 6.54 26.09
C MET A 167 -22.76 7.22 25.68
N LEU A 168 -23.31 6.90 24.50
CA LEU A 168 -24.61 7.44 24.05
C LEU A 168 -25.76 6.89 24.90
N HIS A 169 -25.73 5.60 25.24
CA HIS A 169 -26.80 4.93 26.01
C HIS A 169 -26.67 5.08 27.54
N GLY A 170 -25.48 5.27 28.09
CA GLY A 170 -25.24 5.38 29.54
C GLY A 170 -25.78 6.64 30.21
N VAL A 171 -26.70 7.38 29.59
CA VAL A 171 -27.24 8.64 30.09
C VAL A 171 -28.76 8.62 30.11
N ASP A 172 -29.33 8.02 31.16
CA ASP A 172 -30.77 7.78 31.38
C ASP A 172 -31.67 9.04 31.41
N GLY A 173 -31.12 10.25 31.25
CA GLY A 173 -31.90 11.51 31.18
C GLY A 173 -31.64 12.39 29.96
N ALA A 174 -30.53 12.20 29.21
CA ALA A 174 -30.21 13.04 28.06
C ALA A 174 -30.69 12.44 26.73
N ALA A 175 -30.71 11.10 26.64
CA ALA A 175 -31.23 10.39 25.46
C ALA A 175 -32.69 10.76 25.17
N ALA A 176 -33.51 10.94 26.21
CA ALA A 176 -34.93 11.29 26.09
C ALA A 176 -35.21 12.68 25.47
N SER A 177 -34.25 13.63 25.54
CA SER A 177 -34.43 14.99 24.97
C SER A 177 -33.77 15.17 23.60
N ARG A 178 -32.95 14.20 23.16
CA ARG A 178 -32.08 14.28 21.97
C ARG A 178 -32.21 13.08 21.04
N GLN A 179 -33.33 12.36 21.16
CA GLN A 179 -33.55 11.05 20.57
C GLN A 179 -33.20 10.99 19.07
N GLY A 180 -33.62 11.98 18.27
CA GLY A 180 -33.30 11.99 16.83
C GLY A 180 -31.82 12.16 16.50
N SER A 181 -31.05 12.89 17.32
CA SER A 181 -29.60 13.06 17.10
C SER A 181 -28.78 11.87 17.60
N VAL A 182 -29.27 11.19 18.64
CA VAL A 182 -28.67 9.96 19.16
C VAL A 182 -28.91 8.80 18.20
N GLU A 183 -30.14 8.65 17.69
CA GLU A 183 -30.51 7.67 16.67
C GLU A 183 -29.71 7.85 15.37
N ALA A 184 -29.55 9.11 14.92
CA ALA A 184 -28.69 9.40 13.78
C ALA A 184 -27.21 9.04 14.03
N ALA A 185 -26.70 9.24 15.25
CA ALA A 185 -25.34 8.84 15.61
C ALA A 185 -25.19 7.31 15.67
N GLU A 186 -26.18 6.59 16.20
CA GLU A 186 -26.20 5.12 16.22
C GLU A 186 -26.23 4.51 14.82
N GLU A 187 -27.02 5.08 13.90
CA GLU A 187 -27.04 4.64 12.50
C GLU A 187 -25.68 4.86 11.83
N LEU A 188 -25.04 6.01 12.07
CA LEU A 188 -23.69 6.29 11.56
C LEU A 188 -22.65 5.33 12.16
N ILE A 189 -22.74 4.98 13.45
CA ILE A 189 -21.84 4.01 14.09
C ILE A 189 -22.04 2.62 13.47
N ARG A 190 -23.29 2.20 13.28
CA ARG A 190 -23.63 0.92 12.64
C ARG A 190 -23.08 0.85 11.21
N SER A 191 -23.24 1.93 10.45
CA SER A 191 -22.73 2.04 9.10
C SER A 191 -21.20 1.98 9.06
N LEU A 192 -20.51 2.76 9.91
CA LEU A 192 -19.05 2.74 10.06
C LEU A 192 -18.54 1.33 10.39
N ASN A 193 -19.19 0.63 11.32
CA ASN A 193 -18.84 -0.75 11.67
C ASN A 193 -19.02 -1.71 10.48
N SER A 194 -20.07 -1.52 9.70
CA SER A 194 -20.30 -2.29 8.46
C SER A 194 -19.22 -2.01 7.41
N HIS A 195 -18.85 -0.75 7.18
CA HIS A 195 -17.79 -0.38 6.24
C HIS A 195 -16.42 -0.91 6.69
N ARG A 196 -16.07 -0.77 7.98
CA ARG A 196 -14.85 -1.36 8.56
C ARG A 196 -14.82 -2.86 8.38
N SER A 197 -15.91 -3.56 8.71
CA SER A 197 -15.97 -5.01 8.57
C SER A 197 -15.75 -5.45 7.12
N LYS A 198 -16.37 -4.78 6.13
CA LYS A 198 -16.16 -5.08 4.71
C LYS A 198 -14.73 -4.80 4.27
N ARG A 199 -14.16 -3.67 4.69
CA ARG A 199 -12.77 -3.30 4.38
C ARG A 199 -11.78 -4.30 4.96
N VAL A 200 -11.92 -4.65 6.25
CA VAL A 200 -11.07 -5.63 6.93
C VAL A 200 -11.21 -7.00 6.30
N ALA A 201 -12.44 -7.43 5.96
CA ALA A 201 -12.65 -8.68 5.23
C ALA A 201 -11.91 -8.68 3.89
N LEU A 202 -12.02 -7.60 3.10
CA LEU A 202 -11.27 -7.46 1.85
C LEU A 202 -9.75 -7.44 2.04
N LEU A 203 -9.25 -6.86 3.14
CA LEU A 203 -7.82 -6.87 3.45
C LEU A 203 -7.31 -8.27 3.78
N LEU A 204 -8.13 -9.09 4.45
CA LEU A 204 -7.78 -10.45 4.86
C LEU A 204 -8.08 -11.52 3.80
N THR A 205 -8.96 -11.23 2.84
CA THR A 205 -9.19 -12.12 1.69
C THR A 205 -8.14 -11.85 0.61
N ASP A 206 -7.10 -12.66 0.60
CA ASP A 206 -6.13 -12.71 -0.49
C ASP A 206 -6.14 -14.08 -1.20
N PHE A 207 -5.46 -14.19 -2.34
CA PHE A 207 -5.24 -15.45 -3.02
C PHE A 207 -4.45 -16.43 -2.15
N PRO A 208 -4.82 -17.73 -2.13
CA PRO A 208 -4.05 -18.72 -1.40
C PRO A 208 -2.64 -18.84 -2.00
N VAL A 209 -1.64 -19.17 -1.17
CA VAL A 209 -0.24 -19.35 -1.60
C VAL A 209 -0.11 -20.26 -2.82
N LEU A 210 -0.94 -21.32 -2.89
CA LEU A 210 -0.99 -22.26 -4.01
C LEU A 210 -1.26 -21.58 -5.37
N HIS A 211 -2.07 -20.52 -5.41
CA HIS A 211 -2.35 -19.76 -6.63
C HIS A 211 -1.09 -19.08 -7.17
N TRP A 212 -0.31 -18.47 -6.27
CA TRP A 212 0.97 -17.84 -6.61
C TRP A 212 2.01 -18.86 -7.09
N ASP A 213 2.05 -20.05 -6.47
CA ASP A 213 2.90 -21.15 -6.90
C ASP A 213 2.54 -21.65 -8.31
N ILE A 214 1.25 -21.76 -8.62
CA ILE A 214 0.77 -22.16 -9.96
C ILE A 214 1.18 -21.10 -11.00
N LEU A 215 0.97 -19.81 -10.72
CA LEU A 215 1.39 -18.73 -11.62
C LEU A 215 2.91 -18.71 -11.85
N ALA A 216 3.71 -18.94 -10.80
CA ALA A 216 5.15 -19.04 -10.92
C ALA A 216 5.57 -20.27 -11.74
N GLY A 217 4.96 -21.42 -11.48
CA GLY A 217 5.20 -22.68 -12.20
C GLY A 217 4.88 -22.58 -13.69
N LEU A 218 3.76 -21.96 -14.05
CA LEU A 218 3.38 -21.72 -15.45
C LEU A 218 4.36 -20.77 -16.15
N ASN A 219 4.76 -19.68 -15.51
CA ASN A 219 5.77 -18.77 -16.05
C ASN A 219 7.12 -19.48 -16.30
N VAL A 220 7.60 -20.25 -15.33
CA VAL A 220 8.84 -21.02 -15.47
C VAL A 220 8.72 -22.06 -16.58
N SER A 221 7.57 -22.72 -16.70
CA SER A 221 7.31 -23.73 -17.74
C SER A 221 7.41 -23.15 -19.15
N ILE A 222 6.90 -21.94 -19.38
CA ILE A 222 7.05 -21.25 -20.68
C ILE A 222 8.52 -20.96 -20.99
N LEU A 223 9.29 -20.51 -19.99
CA LEU A 223 10.72 -20.25 -20.16
C LEU A 223 11.50 -21.52 -20.48
N ILE A 224 11.22 -22.62 -19.78
CA ILE A 224 11.83 -23.92 -20.05
C ILE A 224 11.46 -24.40 -21.45
N ALA A 225 10.19 -24.33 -21.84
CA ALA A 225 9.74 -24.73 -23.16
C ALA A 225 10.39 -23.89 -24.29
N PHE A 226 10.57 -22.59 -24.07
CA PHE A 226 11.31 -21.74 -25.01
C PHE A 226 12.78 -22.18 -25.13
N LEU A 227 13.45 -22.49 -24.02
CA LEU A 227 14.84 -22.94 -24.05
C LEU A 227 15.00 -24.31 -24.73
N LEU A 228 14.09 -25.24 -24.47
CA LEU A 228 14.08 -26.56 -25.11
C LEU A 228 13.88 -26.48 -26.62
N THR A 229 12.96 -25.60 -27.07
CA THR A 229 12.65 -25.44 -28.49
C THR A 229 13.71 -24.64 -29.24
N SER A 230 14.46 -23.78 -28.55
CA SER A 230 15.46 -22.92 -29.17
C SER A 230 16.89 -23.48 -29.24
N ASN A 231 17.24 -24.44 -28.36
CA ASN A 231 18.57 -25.04 -28.27
C ASN A 231 18.83 -26.17 -29.30
N GLN A 232 18.48 -25.96 -30.58
CA GLN A 232 18.49 -27.02 -31.59
C GLN A 232 19.44 -26.73 -32.76
N PRO A 233 20.21 -27.74 -33.23
CA PRO A 233 21.28 -27.55 -34.20
C PRO A 233 20.83 -27.44 -35.67
N THR A 234 19.60 -27.81 -36.03
CA THR A 234 19.29 -28.20 -37.42
C THR A 234 18.36 -27.30 -38.24
N LEU A 235 17.53 -26.41 -37.66
CA LEU A 235 16.57 -25.59 -38.42
C LEU A 235 16.31 -24.22 -37.76
N GLN A 236 17.36 -23.47 -37.42
CA GLN A 236 17.20 -22.07 -36.99
C GLN A 236 16.86 -21.19 -38.20
N TYR A 237 15.57 -21.06 -38.51
CA TYR A 237 15.06 -20.03 -39.44
C TYR A 237 15.32 -18.61 -38.93
N LEU A 238 15.54 -18.45 -37.62
CA LEU A 238 15.81 -17.17 -36.96
C LEU A 238 17.29 -17.06 -36.59
N SER A 239 17.87 -15.89 -36.82
CA SER A 239 19.22 -15.55 -36.37
C SER A 239 19.34 -15.61 -34.84
N SER A 240 20.53 -15.93 -34.33
CA SER A 240 20.81 -15.98 -32.88
C SER A 240 20.36 -14.72 -32.13
N ILE A 241 20.43 -13.55 -32.77
CA ILE A 241 20.01 -12.29 -32.16
C ILE A 241 18.48 -12.18 -32.04
N GLN A 242 17.71 -12.62 -33.03
CA GLN A 242 16.25 -12.65 -32.99
C GLN A 242 15.76 -13.57 -31.86
N LEU A 243 16.39 -14.73 -31.69
CA LEU A 243 16.06 -15.67 -30.62
C LEU A 243 16.32 -15.08 -29.22
N ARG A 244 17.47 -14.43 -29.02
CA ARG A 244 17.78 -13.73 -27.76
C ARG A 244 16.79 -12.60 -27.47
N PHE A 245 16.38 -11.88 -28.50
CA PHE A 245 15.40 -10.80 -28.39
C PHE A 245 14.02 -11.35 -27.97
N LEU A 246 13.57 -12.44 -28.59
CA LEU A 246 12.32 -13.11 -28.20
C LEU A 246 12.38 -13.60 -26.74
N PHE A 247 13.49 -14.23 -26.34
CA PHE A 247 13.67 -14.67 -24.95
C PHE A 247 13.60 -13.51 -23.96
N ALA A 248 14.31 -12.41 -24.24
CA ALA A 248 14.27 -11.24 -23.37
C ALA A 248 12.88 -10.62 -23.30
N THR A 249 12.15 -10.57 -24.42
CA THR A 249 10.75 -10.11 -24.43
C THR A 249 9.89 -10.97 -23.52
N ILE A 250 9.99 -12.30 -23.62
CA ILE A 250 9.21 -13.22 -22.77
C ILE A 250 9.53 -12.99 -21.29
N VAL A 251 10.81 -12.95 -20.93
CA VAL A 251 11.18 -12.72 -19.52
C VAL A 251 10.77 -11.32 -19.06
N ALA A 252 10.83 -10.31 -19.92
CA ALA A 252 10.36 -8.96 -19.62
C ALA A 252 8.87 -8.94 -19.32
N VAL A 253 8.05 -9.65 -20.12
CA VAL A 253 6.61 -9.79 -19.89
C VAL A 253 6.35 -10.54 -18.59
N CYS A 254 6.93 -11.73 -18.39
CA CYS A 254 6.72 -12.53 -17.19
C CYS A 254 7.11 -11.77 -15.91
N SER A 255 8.26 -11.10 -15.92
CA SER A 255 8.71 -10.30 -14.76
C SER A 255 7.89 -9.04 -14.56
N GLY A 256 7.48 -8.35 -15.63
CA GLY A 256 6.59 -7.20 -15.56
C GLY A 256 5.24 -7.56 -14.95
N THR A 257 4.66 -8.68 -15.39
CA THR A 257 3.44 -9.24 -14.82
C THR A 257 3.62 -9.61 -13.35
N ALA A 258 4.70 -10.30 -12.99
CA ALA A 258 4.97 -10.65 -11.60
C ALA A 258 5.10 -9.40 -10.70
N THR A 259 5.80 -8.36 -11.18
CA THR A 259 5.91 -7.09 -10.44
C THR A 259 4.57 -6.37 -10.34
N LEU A 260 3.73 -6.43 -11.38
CA LEU A 260 2.40 -5.85 -11.34
C LEU A 260 1.52 -6.55 -10.32
N CYS A 261 1.48 -7.89 -10.32
CA CYS A 261 0.71 -8.64 -9.34
C CYS A 261 1.21 -8.39 -7.91
N TRP A 262 2.53 -8.35 -7.71
CA TRP A 262 3.12 -8.01 -6.40
C TRP A 262 2.76 -6.60 -5.93
N ASP A 263 2.76 -5.62 -6.84
CA ASP A 263 2.39 -4.23 -6.51
C ASP A 263 0.89 -4.09 -6.21
N LEU A 264 0.05 -4.89 -6.87
CA LEU A 264 -1.40 -4.88 -6.64
C LEU A 264 -1.82 -5.64 -5.38
N ASP A 265 -1.02 -6.61 -4.95
CA ASP A 265 -1.27 -7.46 -3.78
C ASP A 265 -1.32 -6.66 -2.46
N ASN A 266 -0.38 -5.72 -2.28
CA ASN A 266 -0.38 -4.83 -1.12
C ASN A 266 -0.98 -3.45 -1.48
N PRO A 267 -2.22 -3.15 -1.08
CA PRO A 267 -2.94 -1.95 -1.50
C PRO A 267 -2.33 -0.64 -0.97
N PHE A 268 -1.58 -0.67 0.13
CA PHE A 268 -1.03 0.53 0.76
C PHE A 268 0.42 0.80 0.37
N SER A 269 1.09 -0.16 -0.27
CA SER A 269 2.47 0.00 -0.75
C SER A 269 2.53 0.12 -2.28
N GLY A 270 3.71 0.41 -2.82
CA GLY A 270 3.94 0.29 -4.25
C GLY A 270 3.52 1.49 -5.11
N SER A 271 3.47 1.28 -6.42
CA SER A 271 3.15 2.31 -7.42
C SER A 271 1.64 2.53 -7.56
N PHE A 272 0.83 1.51 -7.34
CA PHE A 272 -0.64 1.58 -7.36
C PHE A 272 -1.26 1.80 -5.97
N SER A 273 -0.46 2.26 -5.01
CA SER A 273 -0.89 2.49 -3.63
C SER A 273 -2.12 3.41 -3.53
N ILE A 274 -3.09 2.98 -2.71
CA ILE A 274 -4.25 3.80 -2.31
C ILE A 274 -3.99 4.63 -1.06
N ALA A 275 -2.74 4.74 -0.58
CA ALA A 275 -2.38 5.57 0.59
C ALA A 275 -2.79 7.05 0.42
N GLY A 276 -2.98 7.53 -0.80
CA GLY A 276 -3.57 8.85 -1.04
C GLY A 276 -4.98 9.00 -0.47
N ALA A 277 -5.78 7.93 -0.38
CA ALA A 277 -7.12 7.97 0.18
C ALA A 277 -7.11 8.17 1.71
N SER A 278 -6.12 7.63 2.41
CA SER A 278 -6.00 7.76 3.88
C SER A 278 -5.55 9.16 4.32
N THR A 279 -5.09 10.02 3.40
CA THR A 279 -4.75 11.42 3.72
C THR A 279 -5.94 12.20 4.30
N GLN A 280 -7.17 11.88 3.87
CA GLN A 280 -8.38 12.48 4.42
C GLN A 280 -8.60 12.16 5.90
N LEU A 281 -8.12 11.01 6.35
CA LEU A 281 -8.18 10.60 7.75
C LEU A 281 -7.16 11.40 8.59
N ALA A 282 -5.99 11.69 8.03
CA ALA A 282 -5.02 12.57 8.68
C ALA A 282 -5.59 13.98 8.87
N ASP A 283 -6.27 14.54 7.86
CA ASP A 283 -6.97 15.82 7.99
C ASP A 283 -8.07 15.76 9.05
N MET A 284 -8.86 14.69 9.07
CA MET A 284 -9.89 14.46 10.10
C MET A 284 -9.28 14.42 11.51
N ARG A 285 -8.15 13.73 11.69
CA ARG A 285 -7.43 13.65 12.97
C ARG A 285 -7.03 15.03 13.46
N VAL A 286 -6.52 15.89 12.58
CA VAL A 286 -6.16 17.29 12.91
C VAL A 286 -7.40 18.09 13.31
N CYS A 287 -8.50 17.98 12.54
CA CYS A 287 -9.75 18.65 12.90
C CYS A 287 -10.29 18.20 14.27
N LEU A 288 -10.30 16.89 14.54
CA LEU A 288 -10.76 16.37 15.82
C LEU A 288 -9.87 16.82 16.98
N ARG A 289 -8.55 16.88 16.79
CA ARG A 289 -7.64 17.40 17.81
C ARG A 289 -7.98 18.84 18.18
N GLU A 290 -8.23 19.69 17.19
CA GLU A 290 -8.60 21.08 17.43
C GLU A 290 -9.96 21.21 18.12
N ASP A 291 -10.95 20.43 17.69
CA ASP A 291 -12.27 20.42 18.34
C ASP A 291 -12.22 19.93 19.79
N ILE A 292 -11.37 18.94 20.08
CA ILE A 292 -11.13 18.44 21.44
C ILE A 292 -10.55 19.59 22.28
N ARG A 293 -9.54 20.29 21.75
CA ARG A 293 -8.90 21.42 22.42
C ARG A 293 -9.91 22.52 22.73
N GLU A 294 -10.72 22.92 21.75
CA GLU A 294 -11.77 23.93 21.93
C GLU A 294 -12.82 23.48 22.97
N ALA A 295 -13.28 22.24 22.91
CA ALA A 295 -14.23 21.70 23.87
C ALA A 295 -13.67 21.61 25.30
N LEU A 296 -12.36 21.35 25.46
CA LEU A 296 -11.71 21.37 26.77
C LEU A 296 -11.64 22.79 27.33
N VAL A 297 -11.24 23.78 26.52
CA VAL A 297 -11.21 25.20 26.92
C VAL A 297 -12.60 25.68 27.35
N GLU A 298 -13.63 25.43 26.53
CA GLU A 298 -15.02 25.76 26.90
C GLU A 298 -15.47 25.09 28.21
N SER A 299 -14.98 23.88 28.48
CA SER A 299 -15.33 23.17 29.70
C SER A 299 -14.68 23.76 30.95
N ASP A 300 -13.49 24.36 30.81
CA ASP A 300 -12.72 24.97 31.89
C ASP A 300 -13.15 26.40 32.23
N GLU A 301 -13.77 27.11 31.28
CA GLU A 301 -14.43 28.40 31.54
C GLU A 301 -15.64 28.28 32.47
N ILE A 302 -16.19 27.08 32.68
CA ILE A 302 -17.34 26.87 33.56
C ILE A 302 -16.89 26.97 35.02
N PRO A 303 -17.43 27.92 35.81
CA PRO A 303 -17.05 28.10 37.21
C PRO A 303 -17.14 26.79 38.00
N SER A 304 -16.15 26.57 38.87
CA SER A 304 -16.01 25.33 39.65
C SER A 304 -17.23 25.01 40.52
N ASP A 305 -17.96 26.02 40.97
CA ASP A 305 -19.21 25.87 41.73
C ASP A 305 -20.36 25.34 40.87
N THR A 306 -20.50 25.87 39.65
CA THR A 306 -21.44 25.36 38.63
C THR A 306 -21.08 23.93 38.25
N ARG A 307 -19.79 23.64 38.07
CA ARG A 307 -19.29 22.28 37.77
C ARG A 307 -19.60 21.29 38.91
N LYS A 308 -19.44 21.67 40.17
CA LYS A 308 -19.80 20.84 41.34
C LYS A 308 -21.29 20.58 41.43
N PHE A 309 -22.12 21.60 41.19
CA PHE A 309 -23.59 21.46 41.15
C PHE A 309 -24.03 20.47 40.07
N PHE A 310 -23.58 20.64 38.82
CA PHE A 310 -23.89 19.70 37.74
C PHE A 310 -23.31 18.29 37.99
N ARG A 311 -22.13 18.18 38.60
CA ARG A 311 -21.54 16.88 38.97
C ARG A 311 -22.37 16.15 40.01
N SER A 312 -22.93 16.86 40.99
CA SER A 312 -23.81 16.28 42.01
C SER A 312 -25.16 15.82 41.44
N GLN A 313 -25.63 16.48 40.37
CA GLN A 313 -26.94 16.21 39.78
C GLN A 313 -26.90 15.17 38.64
N PHE A 314 -25.77 15.03 37.93
CA PHE A 314 -25.65 14.19 36.72
C PHE A 314 -24.62 13.05 36.81
N GLY A 315 -24.09 12.74 38.00
CA GLY A 315 -23.36 11.50 38.33
C GLY A 315 -22.46 10.94 37.22
N GLY A 316 -21.33 11.58 36.94
CA GLY A 316 -20.37 11.10 35.93
C GLY A 316 -18.96 10.88 36.49
N PRO A 317 -18.23 9.84 36.05
CA PRO A 317 -16.84 9.60 36.45
C PRO A 317 -15.93 10.77 36.02
N SER A 318 -14.93 11.07 36.86
CA SER A 318 -13.96 12.15 36.65
C SER A 318 -13.05 11.87 35.47
N VAL A 319 -12.95 12.83 34.55
CA VAL A 319 -11.95 12.83 33.49
C VAL A 319 -10.60 13.17 34.12
N SER A 320 -9.84 12.14 34.52
CA SER A 320 -8.42 12.25 34.85
C SER A 320 -7.51 12.05 33.62
N ALA A 321 -8.10 11.82 32.43
CA ALA A 321 -7.39 11.63 31.16
C ALA A 321 -6.74 12.93 30.61
N SER A 322 -6.98 14.08 31.24
CA SER A 322 -6.46 15.38 30.79
C SER A 322 -4.95 15.54 30.97
N ARG A 323 -4.28 14.64 31.72
CA ARG A 323 -2.86 14.79 32.06
C ARG A 323 -1.91 14.01 31.14
N GLU A 324 -2.38 12.98 30.46
CA GLU A 324 -1.54 12.18 29.54
C GLU A 324 -1.51 12.75 28.11
N LEU A 325 -2.51 13.53 27.71
CA LEU A 325 -2.53 14.18 26.37
C LEU A 325 -1.65 15.43 26.27
N SER A 326 -1.11 15.93 27.38
CA SER A 326 -0.37 17.21 27.44
C SER A 326 1.14 17.07 27.25
N GLU A 327 1.71 15.87 27.32
CA GLU A 327 3.17 15.68 27.34
C GLU A 327 3.78 15.28 25.98
N GLU A 328 2.98 14.95 24.95
CA GLU A 328 3.52 14.54 23.64
C GLU A 328 3.45 15.59 22.51
N ASP A 329 2.76 16.73 22.69
CA ASP A 329 2.41 17.66 21.59
C ASP A 329 3.04 19.07 21.74
N GLU A 330 4.34 19.17 22.03
CA GLU A 330 5.09 20.45 22.11
C GLU A 330 6.04 20.67 20.90
N GLU A 331 5.57 20.63 19.64
CA GLU A 331 6.33 21.21 18.50
C GLU A 331 5.50 21.36 17.18
N LEU A 332 4.32 21.97 17.16
CA LEU A 332 3.66 22.34 15.89
C LEU A 332 3.09 23.76 15.92
N ASP A 333 3.89 24.71 15.44
CA ASP A 333 3.54 26.12 15.22
C ASP A 333 2.53 26.27 14.06
N PRO A 334 1.29 26.72 14.30
CA PRO A 334 0.26 26.83 13.28
C PRO A 334 0.39 28.05 12.36
N SER A 335 1.41 28.91 12.56
CA SER A 335 1.53 30.19 11.83
C SER A 335 2.29 30.14 10.49
N SER A 336 2.88 29.00 10.10
CA SER A 336 3.77 28.92 8.93
C SER A 336 3.12 28.45 7.61
N ARG A 337 1.82 28.11 7.57
CA ARG A 337 1.23 27.37 6.43
C ARG A 337 0.91 28.16 5.17
N TYR A 338 1.06 29.50 5.18
CA TYR A 338 0.97 30.33 3.97
C TYR A 338 2.17 31.26 3.87
N GLY A 339 3.34 30.69 3.55
CA GLY A 339 4.50 31.49 3.15
C GLY A 339 4.24 32.28 1.87
N LEU A 340 5.08 33.29 1.58
CA LEU A 340 5.01 34.11 0.36
C LEU A 340 5.22 33.34 -0.95
N LEU A 341 5.73 32.11 -0.87
CA LEU A 341 6.16 31.31 -2.02
C LEU A 341 5.02 30.67 -2.84
N PRO A 342 3.97 30.06 -2.24
CA PRO A 342 2.87 29.47 -3.00
C PRO A 342 2.01 30.53 -3.71
N THR A 343 1.87 31.72 -3.13
CA THR A 343 1.14 32.87 -3.73
C THR A 343 1.92 33.49 -4.89
N LEU A 344 3.25 33.63 -4.78
CA LEU A 344 4.11 34.05 -5.90
C LEU A 344 4.13 33.02 -7.03
N TYR A 345 4.16 31.73 -6.70
CA TYR A 345 4.13 30.64 -7.67
C TYR A 345 2.81 30.61 -8.46
N TRP A 346 1.68 30.82 -7.77
CA TRP A 346 0.36 30.86 -8.41
C TRP A 346 0.19 32.05 -9.36
N HIS A 347 0.73 33.22 -9.01
CA HIS A 347 0.71 34.40 -9.90
C HIS A 347 1.71 34.31 -11.07
N LEU A 348 2.85 33.63 -10.90
CA LEU A 348 3.77 33.37 -12.01
C LEU A 348 3.18 32.41 -13.05
N LEU A 349 2.34 31.46 -12.62
CA LEU A 349 1.77 30.43 -13.48
C LEU A 349 0.54 30.89 -14.27
N THR A 350 -0.17 31.91 -13.77
CA THR A 350 -1.43 32.41 -14.35
C THR A 350 -1.28 33.75 -15.07
N GLY A 351 -0.15 34.46 -14.90
CA GLY A 351 0.15 35.72 -15.60
C GLY A 351 0.71 35.55 -17.03
N PRO A 352 0.92 36.66 -17.77
CA PRO A 352 1.37 36.64 -19.17
C PRO A 352 2.76 36.02 -19.40
N ALA A 353 3.56 35.87 -18.34
CA ALA A 353 4.83 35.15 -18.35
C ALA A 353 4.71 33.63 -18.09
N GLY A 354 3.51 33.13 -17.78
CA GLY A 354 3.28 31.74 -17.37
C GLY A 354 3.63 30.70 -18.43
N ALA A 355 3.57 31.07 -19.72
CA ALA A 355 4.03 30.22 -20.82
C ALA A 355 5.56 29.99 -20.79
N TYR A 356 6.34 31.03 -20.48
CA TYR A 356 7.79 30.92 -20.34
C TYR A 356 8.17 30.16 -19.07
N VAL A 357 7.43 30.34 -17.98
CA VAL A 357 7.64 29.61 -16.72
C VAL A 357 7.32 28.13 -16.89
N ARG A 358 6.27 27.77 -17.63
CA ARG A 358 5.99 26.37 -18.01
C ARG A 358 7.08 25.80 -18.91
N MET A 359 7.50 26.55 -19.93
CA MET A 359 8.56 26.09 -20.84
C MET A 359 9.90 25.90 -20.11
N PHE A 360 10.28 26.82 -19.21
CA PHE A 360 11.47 26.67 -18.37
C PHE A 360 11.30 25.58 -17.30
N GLY A 361 10.09 25.42 -16.76
CA GLY A 361 9.75 24.34 -15.83
C GLY A 361 9.85 22.96 -16.48
N ASP A 362 9.34 22.82 -17.70
CA ASP A 362 9.42 21.60 -18.50
C ASP A 362 10.84 21.36 -19.00
N ALA A 363 11.57 22.41 -19.40
CA ALA A 363 12.99 22.31 -19.76
C ALA A 363 13.86 21.96 -18.55
N ALA A 364 13.57 22.48 -17.36
CA ALA A 364 14.25 22.12 -16.11
C ALA A 364 13.86 20.72 -15.63
N ALA A 365 12.62 20.28 -15.82
CA ALA A 365 12.18 18.90 -15.58
C ALA A 365 12.86 17.92 -16.56
N TRP A 366 13.04 18.34 -17.81
CA TRP A 366 13.78 17.58 -18.82
C TRP A 366 15.30 17.58 -18.53
N LEU A 367 15.87 18.70 -18.08
CA LEU A 367 17.27 18.79 -17.70
C LEU A 367 17.56 17.98 -16.42
N THR A 368 16.66 18.00 -15.43
CA THR A 368 16.78 17.19 -14.21
C THR A 368 16.60 15.70 -14.48
N THR A 369 15.80 15.31 -15.48
CA THR A 369 15.74 13.91 -15.94
C THR A 369 17.00 13.48 -16.70
N ILE A 370 17.69 14.38 -17.41
CA ILE A 370 18.95 14.07 -18.11
C ILE A 370 20.17 14.12 -17.19
N VAL A 371 20.27 15.13 -16.33
CA VAL A 371 21.32 15.25 -15.31
C VAL A 371 21.13 14.16 -14.25
N GLY A 372 19.90 13.79 -13.90
CA GLY A 372 19.57 12.63 -13.08
C GLY A 372 20.04 11.30 -13.70
N ARG A 373 19.91 11.14 -15.02
CA ARG A 373 20.45 10.00 -15.78
C ARG A 373 21.99 9.94 -15.78
N LYS A 374 22.71 11.07 -15.65
CA LYS A 374 24.19 11.12 -15.59
C LYS A 374 24.78 11.14 -14.16
N LEU A 375 24.04 11.60 -13.15
CA LEU A 375 24.47 11.51 -11.74
C LEU A 375 24.23 10.11 -11.16
N GLN A 376 23.18 9.40 -11.64
CA GLN A 376 22.92 8.01 -11.31
C GLN A 376 24.06 7.06 -11.70
N THR A 377 24.74 7.31 -12.83
CA THR A 377 25.88 6.48 -13.28
C THR A 377 27.12 6.63 -12.38
N ILE A 378 27.30 7.75 -11.70
CA ILE A 378 28.44 7.98 -10.78
C ILE A 378 28.14 7.40 -9.39
N ILE A 379 26.91 7.54 -8.90
CA ILE A 379 26.53 7.11 -7.54
C ILE A 379 26.29 5.59 -7.46
N LEU A 380 25.84 4.96 -8.56
CA LEU A 380 25.69 3.50 -8.65
C LEU A 380 27.04 2.74 -8.62
N HIS A 381 28.17 3.40 -8.88
CA HIS A 381 29.48 2.73 -8.85
C HIS A 381 30.08 2.60 -7.43
N ARG A 382 29.71 3.45 -6.46
CA ARG A 382 30.27 3.41 -5.09
C ARG A 382 29.43 2.63 -4.07
N GLY A 383 28.10 2.56 -4.21
CA GLY A 383 27.23 2.05 -3.14
C GLY A 383 27.09 0.53 -3.00
N ARG A 384 27.15 -0.23 -4.12
CA ARG A 384 26.88 -1.68 -4.11
C ARG A 384 28.12 -2.59 -4.13
N ARG A 385 29.33 -2.09 -4.46
CA ARG A 385 30.59 -2.85 -4.28
C ARG A 385 31.00 -2.95 -2.80
N VAL A 386 30.85 -1.89 -2.02
CA VAL A 386 31.27 -1.86 -0.60
C VAL A 386 30.41 -2.78 0.27
N ARG A 387 29.09 -2.84 0.04
CA ARG A 387 28.17 -3.66 0.84
C ARG A 387 28.17 -5.15 0.50
N LEU A 388 28.56 -5.56 -0.72
CA LEU A 388 28.68 -6.98 -1.09
C LEU A 388 30.10 -7.54 -0.88
N ILE A 389 31.16 -6.72 -0.89
CA ILE A 389 32.51 -7.15 -0.51
C ILE A 389 32.58 -7.39 1.00
N ILE A 390 32.07 -6.47 1.83
CA ILE A 390 32.04 -6.64 3.31
C ILE A 390 31.21 -7.87 3.72
N LYS A 391 30.05 -8.10 3.09
CA LYS A 391 29.13 -9.21 3.44
C LYS A 391 29.55 -10.58 2.90
N ARG A 392 30.55 -10.63 2.01
CA ARG A 392 31.12 -11.87 1.43
C ARG A 392 32.50 -12.20 2.03
N TRP A 393 33.27 -11.18 2.44
CA TRP A 393 34.51 -11.34 3.20
C TRP A 393 34.24 -11.81 4.64
N TRP A 394 33.22 -11.25 5.32
CA TRP A 394 32.82 -11.68 6.67
C TRP A 394 32.35 -13.15 6.71
N ARG A 395 31.55 -13.58 5.72
CA ARG A 395 31.06 -14.96 5.63
C ARG A 395 32.12 -16.00 5.28
N SER A 396 33.31 -15.58 4.85
CA SER A 396 34.41 -16.52 4.56
C SER A 396 35.29 -16.78 5.79
N PHE A 397 35.36 -15.84 6.75
CA PHE A 397 36.14 -16.01 7.99
C PHE A 397 35.43 -16.84 9.08
N GLU A 398 34.10 -16.85 9.10
CA GLU A 398 33.31 -17.61 10.09
C GLU A 398 33.20 -19.11 9.78
N PHE A 399 33.49 -19.55 8.55
CA PHE A 399 33.40 -20.96 8.14
C PHE A 399 34.73 -21.73 8.17
N GLU A 400 35.85 -21.07 8.50
CA GLU A 400 37.17 -21.72 8.68
C GLU A 400 37.60 -21.83 10.14
N SER A 401 36.78 -21.34 11.10
CA SER A 401 37.08 -21.36 12.54
C SER A 401 36.09 -22.16 13.40
N ALA A 402 35.18 -22.90 12.77
CA ALA A 402 34.26 -23.86 13.39
C ALA A 402 34.22 -25.13 12.54
#